data_AF-A0A4T0DC38-F1
#
_entry.id   AF-A0A4T0DC38-F1
#
_cell.length_a   1.000
_cell.length_b   1.000
_cell.length_c   1.000
_cell.angle_alpha   90.00
_cell.angle_beta   90.00
_cell.angle_gamma   90.00
#
_symmetry.space_group_name_H-M   'P 1'
#
loop_
_entity.id
_entity.type
_entity.pdbx_description
1 polymer ?
#
loop_
_entity_poly.entity_id
_entity_poly.type
_entity_poly.pdbx_seq_one_letter_code
_entity_poly.pdbx_strand_id
1 'polypeptide(L)'
;MAKTPGILYVTMQPSASLPAAEFHDWYNNEHGPNRLRLPFIHNGFRYRARDTTTSEGKGKHEWMAIYDTDDMDAFNAEPYLALRGAPIQTQRERDIRPSVDIDRRSYDLVSSREAADFKKLEKIENYGRGNVMVSVRLSLKQGKDGKELDKWYEEEHIDMLAKVKGWLRTRRYVTAAIDNKDEVEYMALHEYAPENGLGGDELKAAVETPWAKDIMTNLVAEKVRREYELYYTFGPAPRDLQNFALAGFRKWESPATQTRTFSTGNDGGAVESYITTSDGAELGYRLEGSTNPDAPLIVLSNSILTSYGIWDRFVESFLAKNSSIQVYFRTPVVEVS
;
A
#
# COMPACT_ATOMS: atom_id res chain seq x y z
N MET A 1 19.42 19.68 -4.72
CA MET A 1 18.79 19.40 -6.02
C MET A 1 17.29 19.49 -5.84
N ALA A 2 16.52 19.79 -6.89
CA ALA A 2 15.06 19.72 -6.79
C ALA A 2 14.68 18.25 -6.54
N LYS A 3 13.74 18.00 -5.62
CA LYS A 3 13.29 16.64 -5.33
C LYS A 3 12.49 16.10 -6.53
N THR A 4 12.71 14.84 -6.87
CA THR A 4 11.99 14.16 -7.96
C THR A 4 10.83 13.36 -7.37
N PRO A 5 9.56 13.69 -7.68
CA PRO A 5 8.43 12.88 -7.25
C PRO A 5 8.39 11.58 -8.04
N GLY A 6 7.86 10.52 -7.43
CA GLY A 6 7.79 9.22 -8.05
C GLY A 6 7.06 8.19 -7.21
N ILE A 7 7.26 6.93 -7.57
CA ILE A 7 6.57 5.79 -6.97
C ILE A 7 7.52 4.61 -6.81
N LEU A 8 7.43 3.97 -5.65
CA LEU A 8 7.96 2.63 -5.44
C LEU A 8 6.86 1.63 -5.78
N TYR A 9 7.02 0.91 -6.89
CA TYR A 9 6.09 -0.09 -7.39
C TYR A 9 6.64 -1.49 -7.09
N VAL A 10 5.89 -2.29 -6.32
CA VAL A 10 6.32 -3.62 -5.92
C VAL A 10 5.23 -4.61 -6.26
N THR A 11 5.57 -5.70 -6.95
CA THR A 11 4.66 -6.83 -7.12
C THR A 11 5.23 -8.05 -6.42
N MET A 12 4.35 -8.87 -5.83
CA MET A 12 4.73 -9.97 -4.96
C MET A 12 3.91 -11.21 -5.23
N GLN A 13 4.58 -12.37 -5.16
CA GLN A 13 3.95 -13.68 -5.13
C GLN A 13 4.45 -14.47 -3.91
N PRO A 14 3.66 -14.56 -2.83
CA PRO A 14 3.93 -15.49 -1.73
C PRO A 14 4.05 -16.92 -2.25
N SER A 15 4.98 -17.69 -1.69
CA SER A 15 5.09 -19.12 -1.96
C SER A 15 3.87 -19.86 -1.41
N ALA A 16 3.55 -21.03 -1.98
CA ALA A 16 2.46 -21.87 -1.51
C ALA A 16 2.66 -22.39 -0.06
N SER A 17 3.90 -22.37 0.45
CA SER A 17 4.22 -22.80 1.82
C SER A 17 4.09 -21.69 2.85
N LEU A 18 3.97 -20.42 2.45
CA LEU A 18 3.75 -19.30 3.34
C LEU A 18 2.24 -19.11 3.56
N PRO A 19 1.70 -19.32 4.78
CA PRO A 19 0.28 -19.12 5.03
C PRO A 19 -0.15 -17.68 4.68
N ALA A 20 -1.27 -17.53 3.97
CA ALA A 20 -1.75 -16.22 3.52
C ALA A 20 -1.92 -15.22 4.69
N ALA A 21 -2.45 -15.69 5.81
CA ALA A 21 -2.60 -14.88 7.02
C ALA A 21 -1.25 -14.42 7.58
N GLU A 22 -0.21 -15.26 7.55
CA GLU A 22 1.13 -14.90 8.01
C GLU A 22 1.79 -13.85 7.11
N PHE A 23 1.62 -14.00 5.78
CA PHE A 23 2.04 -12.99 4.81
C PHE A 23 1.32 -11.64 5.04
N HIS A 24 0.01 -11.66 5.23
CA HIS A 24 -0.77 -10.44 5.40
C HIS A 24 -0.50 -9.75 6.75
N ASP A 25 -0.43 -10.49 7.84
CA ASP A 25 -0.09 -9.94 9.17
C ASP A 25 1.29 -9.28 9.15
N TRP A 26 2.31 -9.97 8.63
CA TRP A 26 3.64 -9.37 8.47
C TRP A 26 3.60 -8.10 7.64
N TYR A 27 2.88 -8.11 6.51
CA TYR A 27 2.83 -6.95 5.65
C TYR A 27 2.13 -5.75 6.33
N ASN A 28 0.98 -6.02 6.94
CA ASN A 28 0.08 -4.98 7.44
C ASN A 28 0.51 -4.43 8.81
N ASN A 29 1.16 -5.24 9.66
CA ASN A 29 1.54 -4.86 11.02
C ASN A 29 3.04 -4.59 11.21
N GLU A 30 3.88 -4.91 10.22
CA GLU A 30 5.33 -4.64 10.28
C GLU A 30 5.85 -3.97 9.00
N HIS A 31 5.81 -4.68 7.86
CA HIS A 31 6.54 -4.27 6.66
C HIS A 31 6.09 -2.91 6.11
N GLY A 32 4.79 -2.74 5.90
CA GLY A 32 4.17 -1.51 5.42
C GLY A 32 4.35 -0.36 6.41
N PRO A 33 3.87 -0.48 7.67
CA PRO A 33 4.00 0.57 8.68
C PRO A 33 5.42 1.10 8.86
N ASN A 34 6.44 0.23 8.87
CA ASN A 34 7.84 0.66 8.98
C ASN A 34 8.29 1.56 7.82
N ARG A 35 7.73 1.38 6.61
CA ARG A 35 7.98 2.25 5.45
C ARG A 35 7.23 3.57 5.57
N LEU A 36 5.96 3.52 6.00
CA LEU A 36 5.12 4.70 6.15
C LEU A 36 5.57 5.63 7.29
N ARG A 37 6.47 5.18 8.17
CA ARG A 37 7.14 6.04 9.17
C ARG A 37 8.25 6.90 8.58
N LEU A 38 8.73 6.59 7.37
CA LEU A 38 9.70 7.42 6.68
C LEU A 38 9.00 8.66 6.13
N PRO A 39 9.49 9.88 6.42
CA PRO A 39 8.75 11.12 6.15
C PRO A 39 8.59 11.44 4.65
N PHE A 40 9.32 10.76 3.79
CA PHE A 40 9.23 10.92 2.34
C PHE A 40 8.28 9.90 1.68
N ILE A 41 7.75 8.93 2.44
CA ILE A 41 6.75 7.98 1.94
C ILE A 41 5.36 8.46 2.40
N HIS A 42 4.58 9.00 1.47
CA HIS A 42 3.36 9.75 1.81
C HIS A 42 2.12 8.89 2.01
N ASN A 43 2.08 7.76 1.32
CA ASN A 43 0.99 6.81 1.37
C ASN A 43 1.52 5.41 1.07
N GLY A 44 0.66 4.42 1.27
CA GLY A 44 0.87 3.17 0.59
C GLY A 44 -0.37 2.29 0.59
N PHE A 45 -0.45 1.50 -0.46
CA PHE A 45 -1.65 0.75 -0.80
C PHE A 45 -1.24 -0.65 -1.23
N ARG A 46 -1.96 -1.66 -0.74
CA ARG A 46 -1.90 -3.03 -1.24
C ARG A 46 -3.08 -3.29 -2.13
N TYR A 47 -2.80 -3.97 -3.23
CA TYR A 47 -3.80 -4.42 -4.17
C TYR A 47 -3.65 -5.91 -4.42
N ARG A 48 -4.78 -6.55 -4.76
CA ARG A 48 -4.84 -7.94 -5.21
C ARG A 48 -5.20 -7.98 -6.68
N ALA A 49 -4.56 -8.86 -7.44
CA ALA A 49 -4.85 -9.09 -8.83
C ALA A 49 -6.29 -9.56 -8.97
N ARG A 50 -7.00 -9.00 -9.95
CA ARG A 50 -8.38 -9.39 -10.30
C ARG A 50 -8.49 -9.95 -11.72
N ASP A 51 -7.37 -9.96 -12.44
CA ASP A 51 -7.24 -10.42 -13.83
C ASP A 51 -6.76 -11.87 -13.94
N THR A 52 -6.41 -12.51 -12.82
CA THR A 52 -6.05 -13.93 -12.75
C THR A 52 -6.71 -14.55 -11.52
N THR A 53 -7.05 -15.83 -11.63
CA THR A 53 -7.51 -16.66 -10.50
C THR A 53 -6.44 -17.66 -10.05
N THR A 54 -5.28 -17.66 -10.71
CA THR A 54 -4.20 -18.66 -10.57
C THR A 54 -2.86 -17.97 -10.33
N SER A 55 -2.11 -18.46 -9.33
CA SER A 55 -0.74 -18.02 -8.98
C SER A 55 0.27 -18.46 -10.05
N GLU A 56 0.26 -17.82 -11.22
CA GLU A 56 0.99 -18.26 -12.43
C GLU A 56 2.46 -17.79 -12.51
N GLY A 57 3.03 -17.27 -11.42
CA GLY A 57 4.46 -16.94 -11.33
C GLY A 57 4.87 -15.57 -11.90
N LYS A 58 6.15 -15.46 -12.29
CA LYS A 58 6.84 -14.19 -12.58
C LYS A 58 6.14 -13.37 -13.68
N GLY A 59 5.80 -12.13 -13.37
CA GLY A 59 5.03 -11.22 -14.25
C GLY A 59 3.51 -11.30 -14.07
N LYS A 60 3.00 -12.35 -13.41
CA LYS A 60 1.60 -12.53 -13.03
C LYS A 60 1.38 -12.55 -11.51
N HIS A 61 2.27 -11.89 -10.76
CA HIS A 61 2.17 -11.74 -9.31
C HIS A 61 0.75 -11.33 -8.87
N GLU A 62 0.22 -12.04 -7.88
CA GLU A 62 -1.10 -11.81 -7.31
C GLU A 62 -1.17 -10.50 -6.53
N TRP A 63 -0.08 -10.06 -5.90
CA TRP A 63 -0.10 -8.91 -5.02
C TRP A 63 0.71 -7.75 -5.58
N MET A 64 0.24 -6.53 -5.31
CA MET A 64 0.96 -5.30 -5.62
C MET A 64 0.94 -4.37 -4.41
N ALA A 65 2.04 -3.68 -4.17
CA ALA A 65 2.12 -2.56 -3.24
C ALA A 65 2.73 -1.36 -3.95
N ILE A 66 2.16 -0.19 -3.70
CA ILE A 66 2.70 1.07 -4.20
C ILE A 66 2.89 2.05 -3.05
N TYR A 67 3.90 2.90 -3.18
CA TYR A 67 4.22 3.96 -2.23
C TYR A 67 4.62 5.22 -2.99
N ASP A 68 3.86 6.30 -2.81
CA ASP A 68 4.18 7.59 -3.44
C ASP A 68 5.25 8.35 -2.62
N THR A 69 6.18 9.01 -3.31
CA THR A 69 7.21 9.88 -2.73
C THR A 69 7.29 11.21 -3.49
N ASP A 70 7.68 12.27 -2.80
CA ASP A 70 8.08 13.54 -3.41
C ASP A 70 9.59 13.61 -3.68
N ASP A 71 10.34 12.62 -3.20
CA ASP A 71 11.79 12.54 -3.22
C ASP A 71 12.27 11.11 -3.51
N MET A 72 12.58 10.82 -4.78
CA MET A 72 13.07 9.51 -5.21
C MET A 72 14.49 9.23 -4.71
N ASP A 73 15.34 10.24 -4.52
CA ASP A 73 16.71 10.08 -4.03
C ASP A 73 16.73 9.53 -2.59
N ALA A 74 15.68 9.81 -1.80
CA ALA A 74 15.54 9.31 -0.44
C ALA A 74 15.50 7.76 -0.35
N PHE A 75 15.17 7.05 -1.43
CA PHE A 75 15.27 5.59 -1.48
C PHE A 75 16.71 5.06 -1.49
N ASN A 76 17.71 5.92 -1.71
CA ASN A 76 19.13 5.58 -1.59
C ASN A 76 19.75 6.09 -0.27
N ALA A 77 18.95 6.76 0.58
CA ALA A 77 19.41 7.29 1.86
C ALA A 77 19.40 6.22 2.97
N GLU A 78 20.24 6.42 3.98
CA GLU A 78 20.41 5.51 5.11
C GLU A 78 19.09 5.12 5.79
N PRO A 79 18.13 6.04 6.07
CA PRO A 79 16.88 5.67 6.75
C PRO A 79 16.07 4.60 6.00
N TYR A 80 16.09 4.60 4.67
CA TYR A 80 15.44 3.57 3.87
C TYR A 80 16.25 2.28 3.79
N LEU A 81 17.56 2.40 3.57
CA LEU A 81 18.45 1.25 3.46
C LEU A 81 18.53 0.46 4.77
N ALA A 82 18.46 1.14 5.91
CA ALA A 82 18.42 0.55 7.24
C ALA A 82 17.27 -0.46 7.40
N LEU A 83 16.11 -0.25 6.75
CA LEU A 83 15.00 -1.21 6.77
C LEU A 83 15.38 -2.62 6.29
N ARG A 84 16.49 -2.76 5.57
CA ARG A 84 16.98 -4.03 5.01
C ARG A 84 18.08 -4.68 5.84
N GLY A 85 18.52 -4.07 6.94
CA GLY A 85 19.59 -4.55 7.80
C GLY A 85 19.24 -4.55 9.28
N ALA A 86 19.89 -5.40 10.06
CA ALA A 86 19.76 -5.38 11.52
C ALA A 86 20.33 -4.05 12.10
N PRO A 87 19.77 -3.52 13.21
CA PRO A 87 18.70 -4.10 14.00
C PRO A 87 17.29 -3.81 13.46
N ILE A 88 17.12 -2.86 12.53
CA ILE A 88 15.80 -2.42 12.04
C ILE A 88 15.04 -3.56 11.35
N GLN A 89 15.74 -4.34 10.52
CA GLN A 89 15.21 -5.57 9.96
C GLN A 89 15.13 -6.65 11.06
N THR A 90 13.95 -7.23 11.21
CA THR A 90 13.62 -8.12 12.31
C THR A 90 13.87 -9.57 11.92
N GLN A 91 13.86 -10.48 12.89
CA GLN A 91 13.94 -11.91 12.56
C GLN A 91 12.72 -12.36 11.74
N ARG A 92 11.53 -11.85 12.08
CA ARG A 92 10.28 -12.14 11.38
C ARG A 92 10.35 -11.76 9.90
N GLU A 93 10.80 -10.55 9.58
CA GLU A 93 11.02 -10.11 8.19
C GLU A 93 12.05 -11.00 7.48
N ARG A 94 13.14 -11.40 8.17
CA ARG A 94 14.15 -12.31 7.60
C ARG A 94 13.62 -13.71 7.29
N ASP A 95 12.69 -14.21 8.09
CA ASP A 95 12.09 -15.53 7.92
C ASP A 95 11.03 -15.55 6.80
N ILE A 96 10.23 -14.48 6.70
CA ILE A 96 9.12 -14.40 5.74
C ILE A 96 9.59 -13.96 4.35
N ARG A 97 10.43 -12.92 4.25
CA ARG A 97 10.82 -12.30 2.97
C ARG A 97 11.36 -13.30 1.93
N PRO A 98 12.19 -14.31 2.28
CA PRO A 98 12.66 -15.30 1.31
C PRO A 98 11.56 -16.18 0.70
N SER A 99 10.41 -16.28 1.37
CA SER A 99 9.24 -17.04 0.92
C SER A 99 8.31 -16.23 0.01
N VAL A 100 8.72 -15.04 -0.43
CA VAL A 100 7.96 -14.17 -1.31
C VAL A 100 8.80 -13.83 -2.54
N ASP A 101 8.32 -14.16 -3.73
CA ASP A 101 8.90 -13.64 -4.98
C ASP A 101 8.52 -12.15 -5.10
N ILE A 102 9.51 -11.29 -5.34
CA ILE A 102 9.35 -9.83 -5.29
C ILE A 102 9.98 -9.23 -6.54
N ASP A 103 9.18 -8.49 -7.31
CA ASP A 103 9.68 -7.56 -8.34
C ASP A 103 9.49 -6.12 -7.84
N ARG A 104 10.60 -5.45 -7.55
CA ARG A 104 10.65 -4.07 -7.06
C ARG A 104 11.12 -3.15 -8.19
N ARG A 105 10.35 -2.10 -8.47
CA ARG A 105 10.64 -1.10 -9.49
C ARG A 105 10.47 0.31 -8.92
N SER A 106 11.35 1.21 -9.30
CA SER A 106 11.32 2.63 -8.95
C SER A 106 10.95 3.40 -10.22
N TYR A 107 9.98 4.31 -10.17
CA TYR A 107 9.67 5.16 -11.32
C TYR A 107 9.53 6.64 -10.94
N ASP A 108 10.05 7.51 -11.79
CA ASP A 108 9.88 8.97 -11.69
C ASP A 108 8.53 9.36 -12.32
N LEU A 109 7.84 10.31 -11.69
CA LEU A 109 6.55 10.81 -12.18
C LEU A 109 6.77 11.72 -13.39
N VAL A 110 6.08 11.43 -14.48
CA VAL A 110 6.09 12.23 -15.72
C VAL A 110 4.89 13.17 -15.76
N SER A 111 3.68 12.65 -15.53
CA SER A 111 2.45 13.46 -15.50
C SER A 111 1.35 12.80 -14.68
N SER A 112 0.37 13.60 -14.24
CA SER A 112 -0.82 13.14 -13.54
C SER A 112 -2.02 13.94 -14.00
N ARG A 113 -3.13 13.26 -14.31
CA ARG A 113 -4.43 13.86 -14.62
C ARG A 113 -5.50 13.21 -13.77
N GLU A 114 -6.30 14.01 -13.10
CA GLU A 114 -7.28 13.58 -12.10
C GLU A 114 -8.68 14.04 -12.54
N ALA A 115 -9.71 13.25 -12.23
CA ALA A 115 -11.09 13.67 -12.35
C ALA A 115 -11.39 14.79 -11.35
N ALA A 116 -12.36 15.65 -11.66
CA ALA A 116 -12.71 16.79 -10.80
C ALA A 116 -13.18 16.36 -9.39
N ASP A 117 -13.78 15.17 -9.28
CA ASP A 117 -14.26 14.58 -8.04
C ASP A 117 -13.28 13.59 -7.39
N PHE A 118 -12.04 13.51 -7.90
CA PHE A 118 -11.00 12.64 -7.35
C PHE A 118 -10.80 12.90 -5.85
N LYS A 119 -10.72 11.80 -5.09
CA LYS A 119 -10.48 11.82 -3.65
C LYS A 119 -9.26 10.96 -3.33
N LYS A 120 -8.36 11.53 -2.52
CA LYS A 120 -7.19 10.83 -1.98
C LYS A 120 -7.61 9.74 -1.01
N LEU A 121 -7.35 8.49 -1.35
CA LEU A 121 -7.76 7.32 -0.57
C LEU A 121 -7.05 7.23 0.79
N GLU A 122 -5.87 7.82 0.91
CA GLU A 122 -5.11 7.90 2.16
C GLU A 122 -5.72 8.84 3.20
N LYS A 123 -6.73 9.64 2.83
CA LYS A 123 -7.44 10.52 3.76
C LYS A 123 -8.52 9.74 4.51
N ILE A 124 -8.61 9.99 5.83
CA ILE A 124 -9.47 9.20 6.74
C ILE A 124 -10.94 9.21 6.33
N GLU A 125 -11.43 10.34 5.80
CA GLU A 125 -12.81 10.49 5.31
C GLU A 125 -13.12 9.65 4.06
N ASN A 126 -12.11 9.11 3.40
CA ASN A 126 -12.24 8.29 2.19
C ASN A 126 -11.95 6.80 2.44
N TYR A 127 -11.67 6.40 3.68
CA TYR A 127 -11.47 4.98 4.01
C TYR A 127 -12.68 4.14 3.61
N GLY A 128 -12.42 2.92 3.12
CA GLY A 128 -13.46 1.99 2.69
C GLY A 128 -14.01 2.24 1.28
N ARG A 129 -13.69 3.38 0.62
CA ARG A 129 -14.16 3.66 -0.75
C ARG A 129 -13.66 2.64 -1.79
N GLY A 130 -12.43 2.16 -1.63
CA GLY A 130 -11.78 1.27 -2.60
C GLY A 130 -11.45 1.94 -3.93
N ASN A 131 -10.67 1.25 -4.76
CA ASN A 131 -10.50 1.56 -6.17
C ASN A 131 -10.04 0.30 -6.92
N VAL A 132 -10.11 0.39 -8.25
CA VAL A 132 -9.54 -0.57 -9.19
C VAL A 132 -8.37 0.11 -9.89
N MET A 133 -7.24 -0.58 -9.95
CA MET A 133 -6.00 -0.13 -10.57
C MET A 133 -5.73 -0.92 -11.84
N VAL A 134 -5.60 -0.25 -12.97
CA VAL A 134 -5.04 -0.84 -14.19
C VAL A 134 -3.60 -0.36 -14.32
N SER A 135 -2.67 -1.30 -14.18
CA SER A 135 -1.24 -1.07 -14.38
C SER A 135 -0.86 -1.45 -15.81
N VAL A 136 -0.25 -0.54 -16.55
CA VAL A 136 0.27 -0.77 -17.90
C VAL A 136 1.74 -0.43 -17.93
N ARG A 137 2.60 -1.42 -18.12
CA ARG A 137 4.04 -1.26 -18.33
C ARG A 137 4.39 -1.51 -19.80
N LEU A 138 5.25 -0.67 -20.34
CA LEU A 138 5.65 -0.67 -21.74
C LEU A 138 7.17 -0.57 -21.85
N SER A 139 7.77 -1.44 -22.66
CA SER A 139 9.11 -1.19 -23.23
C SER A 139 8.95 -0.73 -24.67
N LEU A 140 9.91 0.07 -25.15
CA LEU A 140 9.88 0.60 -26.52
C LEU A 140 10.82 -0.18 -27.42
N LYS A 141 10.54 -0.16 -28.73
CA LYS A 141 11.43 -0.74 -29.72
C LYS A 141 12.79 -0.04 -29.70
N GLN A 142 13.84 -0.78 -30.04
CA GLN A 142 15.20 -0.29 -30.05
C GLN A 142 15.33 1.02 -30.85
N GLY A 143 16.02 2.02 -30.27
CA GLY A 143 16.26 3.33 -30.89
C GLY A 143 15.06 4.29 -30.84
N LYS A 144 13.95 3.91 -30.17
CA LYS A 144 12.82 4.80 -29.92
C LYS A 144 12.91 5.45 -28.53
N ASP A 145 12.34 6.66 -28.41
CA ASP A 145 12.17 7.37 -27.14
C ASP A 145 10.67 7.53 -26.79
N GLY A 146 10.39 8.00 -25.57
CA GLY A 146 9.04 8.12 -25.04
C GLY A 146 8.24 9.33 -25.52
N LYS A 147 8.79 10.22 -26.36
CA LYS A 147 8.13 11.51 -26.67
C LYS A 147 6.79 11.33 -27.36
N GLU A 148 6.74 10.45 -28.36
CA GLU A 148 5.51 10.17 -29.09
C GLU A 148 4.49 9.41 -28.22
N LEU A 149 4.98 8.55 -27.32
CA LEU A 149 4.13 7.88 -26.33
C LEU A 149 3.47 8.90 -25.41
N ASP A 150 4.26 9.82 -24.83
CA ASP A 150 3.75 10.82 -23.89
C ASP A 150 2.81 11.82 -24.56
N LYS A 151 3.11 12.20 -25.81
CA LYS A 151 2.22 13.04 -26.63
C LYS A 151 0.86 12.37 -26.84
N TRP A 152 0.83 11.10 -27.25
CA TRP A 152 -0.41 10.35 -27.41
C TRP A 152 -1.20 10.25 -26.10
N TYR A 153 -0.53 10.02 -24.97
CA TYR A 153 -1.20 9.99 -23.67
C TYR A 153 -1.86 11.33 -23.33
N GLU A 154 -1.15 12.43 -23.53
CA GLU A 154 -1.62 13.77 -23.16
C GLU A 154 -2.71 14.30 -24.10
N GLU A 155 -2.54 14.12 -25.41
CA GLU A 155 -3.41 14.73 -26.42
C GLU A 155 -4.62 13.88 -26.82
N GLU A 156 -4.62 12.56 -26.57
CA GLU A 156 -5.72 11.67 -26.96
C GLU A 156 -6.12 10.69 -25.86
N HIS A 157 -5.18 9.89 -25.36
CA HIS A 157 -5.55 8.67 -24.64
C HIS A 157 -6.22 8.97 -23.29
N ILE A 158 -5.70 9.92 -22.50
CA ILE A 158 -6.28 10.24 -21.20
C ILE A 158 -7.68 10.86 -21.37
N ASP A 159 -7.89 11.71 -22.38
CA ASP A 159 -9.21 12.29 -22.67
C ASP A 159 -10.25 11.23 -23.06
N MET A 160 -9.80 10.18 -23.76
CA MET A 160 -10.64 9.04 -24.09
C MET A 160 -10.92 8.17 -22.85
N LEU A 161 -9.91 7.90 -22.02
CA LEU A 161 -10.09 7.15 -20.77
C LEU A 161 -10.97 7.88 -19.76
N ALA A 162 -10.94 9.20 -19.71
CA ALA A 162 -11.79 10.01 -18.84
C ALA A 162 -13.29 9.86 -19.13
N LYS A 163 -13.66 9.35 -20.31
CA LYS A 163 -15.05 9.03 -20.67
C LYS A 163 -15.50 7.68 -20.11
N VAL A 164 -14.57 6.80 -19.75
CA VAL A 164 -14.90 5.50 -19.15
C VAL A 164 -15.52 5.75 -17.78
N LYS A 165 -16.71 5.19 -17.56
CA LYS A 165 -17.43 5.33 -16.29
C LYS A 165 -16.50 5.00 -15.12
N GLY A 166 -16.45 5.88 -14.14
CA GLY A 166 -15.67 5.69 -12.92
C GLY A 166 -14.18 5.93 -13.07
N TRP A 167 -13.68 6.49 -14.18
CA TRP A 167 -12.29 6.95 -14.27
C TRP A 167 -12.01 8.02 -13.19
N LEU A 168 -10.93 7.84 -12.42
CA LEU A 168 -10.58 8.70 -11.29
C LEU A 168 -9.28 9.45 -11.54
N ARG A 169 -8.25 8.76 -12.05
CA ARG A 169 -6.91 9.33 -12.24
C ARG A 169 -6.12 8.52 -13.24
N THR A 170 -5.22 9.18 -13.96
CA THR A 170 -4.12 8.52 -14.69
C THR A 170 -2.80 9.18 -14.32
N ARG A 171 -1.82 8.37 -13.93
CA ARG A 171 -0.44 8.80 -13.66
C ARG A 171 0.51 8.11 -14.62
N ARG A 172 1.44 8.87 -15.17
CA ARG A 172 2.47 8.41 -16.11
C ARG A 172 3.83 8.48 -15.45
N TYR A 173 4.63 7.45 -15.69
CA TYR A 173 5.94 7.31 -15.10
C TYR A 173 6.95 6.73 -16.09
N VAL A 174 8.23 6.89 -15.77
CA VAL A 174 9.37 6.31 -16.47
C VAL A 174 10.35 5.72 -15.46
N THR A 175 11.14 4.71 -15.85
CA THR A 175 12.19 4.13 -14.97
C THR A 175 12.95 5.23 -14.26
N ALA A 176 13.02 5.15 -12.93
CA ALA A 176 13.60 6.22 -12.14
C ALA A 176 15.10 6.39 -12.41
N ALA A 177 15.57 7.63 -12.43
CA ALA A 177 16.98 7.95 -12.61
C ALA A 177 17.86 7.26 -11.55
N ILE A 178 17.35 7.08 -10.33
CA ILE A 178 18.06 6.45 -9.21
C ILE A 178 18.46 4.99 -9.47
N ASP A 179 17.77 4.30 -10.37
CA ASP A 179 18.02 2.88 -10.66
C ASP A 179 19.19 2.70 -11.65
N ASN A 180 19.65 3.76 -12.34
CA ASN A 180 20.75 3.75 -13.33
C ASN A 180 20.68 2.58 -14.33
N LYS A 181 19.49 2.30 -14.87
CA LYS A 181 19.25 1.19 -15.81
C LYS A 181 19.38 1.66 -17.25
N ASP A 182 20.04 0.85 -18.07
CA ASP A 182 20.08 1.04 -19.53
C ASP A 182 18.70 0.78 -20.18
N GLU A 183 17.91 -0.12 -19.59
CA GLU A 183 16.56 -0.43 -20.04
C GLU A 183 15.54 0.53 -19.43
N VAL A 184 14.89 1.31 -20.31
CA VAL A 184 13.84 2.27 -19.93
C VAL A 184 12.48 1.63 -20.12
N GLU A 185 11.70 1.61 -19.06
CA GLU A 185 10.31 1.17 -19.05
C GLU A 185 9.42 2.37 -18.74
N TYR A 186 8.27 2.42 -19.40
CA TYR A 186 7.24 3.44 -19.21
C TYR A 186 6.05 2.79 -18.52
N MET A 187 5.52 3.43 -17.49
CA MET A 187 4.37 2.91 -16.75
C MET A 187 3.22 3.91 -16.77
N ALA A 188 2.00 3.41 -16.94
CA ALA A 188 0.78 4.13 -16.62
C ALA A 188 0.04 3.38 -15.51
N LEU A 189 -0.42 4.14 -14.52
CA LEU A 189 -1.38 3.67 -13.52
C LEU A 189 -2.69 4.41 -13.75
N HIS A 190 -3.73 3.65 -14.07
CA HIS A 190 -5.08 4.17 -14.25
C HIS A 190 -5.96 3.71 -13.09
N GLU A 191 -6.51 4.68 -12.36
CA GLU A 191 -7.37 4.44 -11.21
C GLU A 191 -8.82 4.63 -11.61
N TYR A 192 -9.65 3.67 -11.19
CA TYR A 192 -11.09 3.67 -11.40
C TYR A 192 -11.82 3.42 -10.08
N ALA A 193 -13.04 3.93 -9.96
CA ALA A 193 -13.95 3.58 -8.88
C ALA A 193 -14.24 2.07 -8.89
N PRO A 194 -14.63 1.45 -7.75
CA PRO A 194 -15.00 0.03 -7.72
C PRO A 194 -16.05 -0.36 -8.76
N GLU A 195 -17.09 0.48 -8.89
CA GLU A 195 -18.05 0.43 -9.98
C GLU A 195 -17.56 1.29 -11.15
N ASN A 196 -17.20 0.65 -12.26
CA ASN A 196 -16.60 1.32 -13.41
C ASN A 196 -17.01 0.68 -14.74
N GLY A 197 -16.60 1.30 -15.84
CA GLY A 197 -16.86 0.87 -17.22
C GLY A 197 -15.71 0.09 -17.86
N LEU A 198 -14.80 -0.51 -17.07
CA LEU A 198 -13.74 -1.35 -17.64
C LEU A 198 -14.36 -2.54 -18.40
N GLY A 199 -13.88 -2.75 -19.63
CA GLY A 199 -14.44 -3.74 -20.56
C GLY A 199 -15.62 -3.24 -21.41
N GLY A 200 -16.10 -2.01 -21.18
CA GLY A 200 -17.17 -1.38 -21.95
C GLY A 200 -16.71 -0.71 -23.26
N ASP A 201 -17.66 -0.12 -23.98
CA ASP A 201 -17.46 0.49 -25.29
C ASP A 201 -16.53 1.71 -25.25
N GLU A 202 -16.55 2.50 -24.17
CA GLU A 202 -15.67 3.66 -24.04
C GLU A 202 -14.20 3.25 -23.91
N LEU A 203 -13.90 2.19 -23.14
CA LEU A 203 -12.54 1.67 -23.03
C LEU A 203 -12.09 1.10 -24.38
N LYS A 204 -12.97 0.37 -25.06
CA LYS A 204 -12.71 -0.15 -26.40
C LYS A 204 -12.40 0.99 -27.38
N ALA A 205 -13.20 2.05 -27.39
CA ALA A 205 -12.97 3.22 -28.23
C ALA A 205 -11.63 3.90 -27.91
N ALA A 206 -11.23 3.96 -26.63
CA ALA A 206 -9.97 4.57 -26.21
C ALA A 206 -8.71 3.82 -26.68
N VAL A 207 -8.82 2.53 -27.00
CA VAL A 207 -7.69 1.69 -27.45
C VAL A 207 -7.73 1.33 -28.94
N GLU A 208 -8.84 1.63 -29.63
CA GLU A 208 -9.03 1.30 -31.05
C GLU A 208 -8.82 2.48 -32.01
N THR A 209 -8.46 3.67 -31.49
CA THR A 209 -8.12 4.83 -32.32
C THR A 209 -6.96 4.51 -33.28
N PRO A 210 -6.88 5.17 -34.45
CA PRO A 210 -5.75 5.00 -35.35
C PRO A 210 -4.40 5.27 -34.67
N TRP A 211 -4.32 6.29 -33.81
CA TRP A 211 -3.08 6.65 -33.10
C TRP A 211 -2.71 5.61 -32.04
N ALA A 212 -3.67 5.12 -31.23
CA ALA A 212 -3.42 4.05 -30.28
C ALA A 212 -2.88 2.78 -30.97
N LYS A 213 -3.45 2.40 -32.11
CA LYS A 213 -3.00 1.26 -32.92
C LYS A 213 -1.59 1.49 -33.47
N ASP A 214 -1.28 2.70 -33.92
CA ASP A 214 0.05 3.07 -34.40
C ASP A 214 1.10 2.98 -33.27
N ILE A 215 0.81 3.56 -32.10
CA ILE A 215 1.69 3.48 -30.92
C ILE A 215 1.99 2.02 -30.56
N MET A 216 0.94 1.20 -30.43
CA MET A 216 1.10 -0.20 -30.02
C MET A 216 1.85 -1.03 -31.08
N THR A 217 1.69 -0.69 -32.37
CA THR A 217 2.27 -1.45 -33.48
C THR A 217 3.70 -1.02 -33.80
N ASN A 218 3.97 0.29 -33.79
CA ASN A 218 5.17 0.90 -34.35
C ASN A 218 6.15 1.40 -33.29
N LEU A 219 5.67 1.71 -32.07
CA LEU A 219 6.51 2.25 -31.00
C LEU A 219 6.79 1.24 -29.88
N VAL A 220 5.75 0.54 -29.40
CA VAL A 220 5.85 -0.41 -28.28
C VAL A 220 6.53 -1.72 -28.72
N ALA A 221 7.44 -2.24 -27.89
CA ALA A 221 8.05 -3.56 -28.06
C ALA A 221 7.33 -4.61 -27.20
N GLU A 222 7.19 -4.35 -25.91
CA GLU A 222 6.47 -5.21 -24.98
C GLU A 222 5.42 -4.40 -24.22
N LYS A 223 4.26 -5.03 -23.98
CA LYS A 223 3.20 -4.48 -23.13
C LYS A 223 2.80 -5.50 -22.09
N VAL A 224 2.87 -5.11 -20.83
CA VAL A 224 2.29 -5.85 -19.71
C VAL A 224 1.15 -5.02 -19.12
N ARG A 225 -0.07 -5.56 -19.20
CA ARG A 225 -1.25 -4.98 -18.58
C ARG A 225 -1.72 -5.88 -17.44
N ARG A 226 -1.95 -5.30 -16.28
CA ARG A 226 -2.51 -5.98 -15.11
C ARG A 226 -3.66 -5.19 -14.52
N GLU A 227 -4.64 -5.89 -13.95
CA GLU A 227 -5.72 -5.26 -13.18
C GLU A 227 -5.68 -5.73 -11.74
N TYR A 228 -5.84 -4.77 -10.82
CA TYR A 228 -5.86 -5.01 -9.39
C TYR A 228 -7.02 -4.28 -8.73
N GLU A 229 -7.47 -4.80 -7.58
CA GLU A 229 -8.43 -4.14 -6.69
C GLU A 229 -7.75 -3.81 -5.35
N LEU A 230 -8.13 -2.69 -4.74
CA LEU A 230 -7.59 -2.29 -3.45
C LEU A 230 -7.92 -3.34 -2.39
N TYR A 231 -6.89 -3.81 -1.71
CA TYR A 231 -6.99 -4.76 -0.62
C TYR A 231 -6.81 -4.09 0.74
N TYR A 232 -5.81 -3.20 0.87
CA TYR A 232 -5.48 -2.58 2.15
C TYR A 232 -4.82 -1.21 1.96
N THR A 233 -5.15 -0.26 2.84
CA THR A 233 -4.49 1.05 2.92
C THR A 233 -3.62 1.10 4.16
N PHE A 234 -2.32 1.32 3.98
CA PHE A 234 -1.38 1.42 5.08
C PHE A 234 -1.56 2.69 5.89
N GLY A 235 -1.11 2.62 7.14
CA GLY A 235 -0.73 3.79 7.92
C GLY A 235 0.59 3.50 8.65
N PRO A 236 1.28 4.53 9.17
CA PRO A 236 2.47 4.35 10.02
C PRO A 236 2.14 3.66 11.36
N ALA A 237 0.85 3.63 11.72
CA ALA A 237 0.29 2.99 12.90
C ALA A 237 -0.47 1.71 12.50
N PRO A 238 0.08 0.51 12.80
CA PRO A 238 -0.53 -0.77 12.46
C PRO A 238 -1.84 -1.02 13.22
N ARG A 239 -2.82 -1.62 12.55
CA ARG A 239 -4.17 -1.81 13.10
C ARG A 239 -4.88 -3.08 12.64
N ASP A 240 -4.16 -4.01 12.00
CA ASP A 240 -4.77 -5.21 11.45
C ASP A 240 -4.87 -6.31 12.51
N LEU A 241 -6.06 -6.50 13.08
CA LEU A 241 -6.33 -7.62 13.98
C LEU A 241 -6.82 -8.88 13.24
N GLN A 242 -7.32 -8.73 12.00
CA GLN A 242 -7.95 -9.82 11.26
C GLN A 242 -6.92 -10.86 10.84
N ASN A 243 -5.90 -10.45 10.08
CA ASN A 243 -4.89 -11.40 9.61
C ASN A 243 -4.00 -11.89 10.74
N PHE A 244 -3.78 -11.05 11.76
CA PHE A 244 -3.08 -11.44 12.97
C PHE A 244 -3.78 -12.62 13.68
N ALA A 245 -5.11 -12.55 13.84
CA ALA A 245 -5.89 -13.64 14.40
C ALA A 245 -5.84 -14.91 13.54
N LEU A 246 -6.02 -14.77 12.22
CA LEU A 246 -5.96 -15.90 11.28
C LEU A 246 -4.56 -16.55 11.23
N ALA A 247 -3.50 -15.80 11.52
CA ALA A 247 -2.12 -16.31 11.59
C ALA A 247 -1.81 -17.06 12.91
N GLY A 248 -2.77 -17.10 13.85
CA GLY A 248 -2.64 -17.79 15.13
C GLY A 248 -1.97 -16.97 16.24
N PHE A 249 -2.15 -15.65 16.24
CA PHE A 249 -1.70 -14.74 17.31
C PHE A 249 -0.22 -14.88 17.72
N ARG A 250 0.68 -14.94 16.74
CA ARG A 250 2.11 -15.08 17.00
C ARG A 250 2.71 -13.79 17.55
N LYS A 251 3.38 -13.89 18.69
CA LYS A 251 4.09 -12.75 19.28
C LYS A 251 5.19 -12.26 18.34
N TRP A 252 5.25 -10.95 18.11
CA TRP A 252 6.36 -10.29 17.44
C TRP A 252 6.61 -8.90 18.05
N GLU A 253 7.86 -8.44 18.04
CA GLU A 253 8.26 -7.14 18.58
C GLU A 253 9.27 -6.45 17.67
N SER A 254 9.02 -5.18 17.36
CA SER A 254 9.96 -4.33 16.65
C SER A 254 11.22 -4.08 17.49
N PRO A 255 12.33 -3.69 16.85
CA PRO A 255 13.52 -3.24 17.57
C PRO A 255 13.13 -2.09 18.51
N ALA A 256 13.71 -2.09 19.71
CA ALA A 256 13.33 -1.20 20.82
C ALA A 256 11.85 -1.28 21.26
N THR A 257 11.12 -2.34 20.90
CA THR A 257 9.74 -2.66 21.35
C THR A 257 8.67 -1.60 21.04
N GLN A 258 8.92 -0.68 20.10
CA GLN A 258 7.96 0.37 19.76
C GLN A 258 6.67 -0.17 19.11
N THR A 259 6.69 -1.37 18.55
CA THR A 259 5.51 -2.02 17.99
C THR A 259 5.55 -3.51 18.31
N ARG A 260 4.44 -4.06 18.78
CA ARG A 260 4.34 -5.50 19.07
C ARG A 260 2.93 -6.03 18.86
N THR A 261 2.85 -7.31 18.56
CA THR A 261 1.60 -8.06 18.53
C THR A 261 1.69 -9.21 19.52
N PHE A 262 0.58 -9.53 20.20
CA PHE A 262 0.51 -10.63 21.16
C PHE A 262 -0.93 -11.11 21.38
N SER A 263 -1.11 -12.35 21.82
CA SER A 263 -2.43 -12.87 22.23
C SER A 263 -2.85 -12.28 23.57
N THR A 264 -4.13 -11.98 23.71
CA THR A 264 -4.74 -11.50 24.97
C THR A 264 -5.53 -12.59 25.70
N GLY A 265 -5.51 -13.84 25.23
CA GLY A 265 -6.34 -14.93 25.73
C GLY A 265 -7.48 -15.27 24.78
N ASN A 266 -8.64 -15.71 25.32
CA ASN A 266 -9.90 -16.16 24.68
C ASN A 266 -10.12 -15.67 23.22
N ASP A 267 -9.41 -16.25 22.26
CA ASP A 267 -9.45 -15.94 20.82
C ASP A 267 -9.15 -14.46 20.46
N GLY A 268 -8.51 -13.73 21.37
CA GLY A 268 -8.17 -12.31 21.23
C GLY A 268 -6.69 -12.06 20.98
N GLY A 269 -6.40 -10.97 20.28
CA GLY A 269 -5.06 -10.45 20.08
C GLY A 269 -5.02 -8.94 20.15
N ALA A 270 -3.84 -8.41 20.47
CA ALA A 270 -3.58 -6.99 20.54
C ALA A 270 -2.42 -6.57 19.65
N VAL A 271 -2.54 -5.37 19.10
CA VAL A 271 -1.45 -4.61 18.49
C VAL A 271 -1.14 -3.44 19.42
N GLU A 272 0.09 -3.34 19.88
CA GLU A 272 0.60 -2.15 20.56
C GLU A 272 1.56 -1.41 19.63
N SER A 273 1.39 -0.10 19.50
CA SER A 273 2.23 0.75 18.66
C SER A 273 2.09 2.21 19.07
N TYR A 274 2.42 3.15 18.18
CA TYR A 274 2.33 4.58 18.41
C TYR A 274 1.90 5.34 17.14
N ILE A 275 1.37 6.54 17.34
CA ILE A 275 1.21 7.55 16.30
C ILE A 275 2.19 8.70 16.57
N THR A 276 2.68 9.34 15.50
CA THR A 276 3.46 10.58 15.61
C THR A 276 2.57 11.75 15.21
N THR A 277 2.40 12.71 16.10
CA THR A 277 1.63 13.94 15.85
C THR A 277 2.42 14.93 15.00
N SER A 278 1.77 15.96 14.48
CA SER A 278 2.40 16.94 13.57
C SER A 278 3.53 17.76 14.22
N ASP A 279 3.54 17.86 15.55
CA ASP A 279 4.59 18.47 16.36
C ASP A 279 5.69 17.47 16.79
N GLY A 280 5.58 16.21 16.36
CA GLY A 280 6.58 15.16 16.59
C GLY A 280 6.39 14.35 17.87
N ALA A 281 5.33 14.57 18.65
CA ALA A 281 5.05 13.76 19.83
C ALA A 281 4.63 12.33 19.45
N GLU A 282 5.15 11.34 20.18
CA GLU A 282 4.76 9.93 20.02
C GLU A 282 3.68 9.57 21.04
N LEU A 283 2.51 9.16 20.55
CA LEU A 283 1.39 8.72 21.38
C LEU A 283 1.24 7.21 21.26
N GLY A 284 1.65 6.49 22.30
CA GLY A 284 1.48 5.04 22.38
C GLY A 284 0.01 4.62 22.48
N TYR A 285 -0.33 3.50 21.85
CA TYR A 285 -1.65 2.88 21.93
C TYR A 285 -1.60 1.36 21.99
N ARG A 286 -2.72 0.76 22.43
CA ARG A 286 -3.06 -0.66 22.27
C ARG A 286 -4.39 -0.75 21.53
N LEU A 287 -4.49 -1.63 20.55
CA LEU A 287 -5.74 -1.96 19.85
C LEU A 287 -6.02 -3.45 20.04
N GLU A 288 -7.22 -3.79 20.50
CA GLU A 288 -7.66 -5.18 20.69
C GLU A 288 -9.17 -5.35 20.52
N GLY A 289 -9.65 -6.59 20.71
CA GLY A 289 -11.07 -6.92 20.64
C GLY A 289 -11.42 -7.50 19.28
N SER A 290 -12.51 -7.02 18.67
CA SER A 290 -13.02 -7.58 17.43
C SER A 290 -11.99 -7.57 16.30
N THR A 291 -11.86 -8.70 15.63
CA THR A 291 -11.01 -8.88 14.44
C THR A 291 -11.65 -8.32 13.17
N ASN A 292 -12.92 -7.89 13.24
CA ASN A 292 -13.58 -7.23 12.12
C ASN A 292 -13.00 -5.81 11.93
N PRO A 293 -12.41 -5.48 10.76
CA PRO A 293 -11.84 -4.16 10.51
C PRO A 293 -12.86 -3.02 10.54
N ASP A 294 -14.15 -3.32 10.38
CA ASP A 294 -15.26 -2.35 10.40
C ASP A 294 -16.02 -2.35 11.74
N ALA A 295 -15.48 -3.02 12.76
CA ALA A 295 -16.07 -3.02 14.09
C ALA A 295 -16.13 -1.60 14.67
N PRO A 296 -17.22 -1.24 15.39
CA PRO A 296 -17.25 -0.01 16.15
C PRO A 296 -16.12 0.02 17.18
N LEU A 297 -15.58 1.21 17.44
CA LEU A 297 -14.44 1.42 18.33
C LEU A 297 -14.86 2.16 19.60
N ILE A 298 -14.42 1.68 20.76
CA ILE A 298 -14.40 2.46 22.00
C ILE A 298 -12.98 2.91 22.32
N VAL A 299 -12.84 4.13 22.81
CA VAL A 299 -11.54 4.72 23.20
C VAL A 299 -11.45 4.80 24.72
N LEU A 300 -10.46 4.12 25.28
CA LEU A 300 -10.12 4.17 26.70
C LEU A 300 -8.87 5.04 26.89
N SER A 301 -9.05 6.17 27.58
CA SER A 301 -7.96 7.11 27.85
C SER A 301 -7.34 6.82 29.21
N ASN A 302 -6.07 6.44 29.21
CA ASN A 302 -5.33 6.23 30.46
C ASN A 302 -5.00 7.56 31.16
N SER A 303 -4.91 7.53 32.48
CA SER A 303 -4.35 8.64 33.29
C SER A 303 -2.84 8.55 33.32
N ILE A 304 -2.16 9.70 33.45
CA ILE A 304 -0.72 9.77 33.74
C ILE A 304 -0.50 8.93 35.02
N LEU A 305 0.45 8.00 35.00
CA LEU A 305 0.72 6.97 36.04
C LEU A 305 -0.08 5.65 35.96
N THR A 306 -0.79 5.37 34.86
CA THR A 306 -1.47 4.06 34.66
C THR A 306 -0.93 3.31 33.45
N SER A 307 -0.92 1.98 33.52
CA SER A 307 -0.69 1.11 32.35
C SER A 307 -2.02 0.68 31.73
N TYR A 308 -2.00 0.13 30.50
CA TYR A 308 -3.22 -0.37 29.85
C TYR A 308 -3.98 -1.38 30.72
N GLY A 309 -3.27 -2.11 31.59
CA GLY A 309 -3.85 -3.14 32.45
C GLY A 309 -4.87 -2.66 33.49
N ILE A 310 -4.98 -1.34 33.74
CA ILE A 310 -6.06 -0.80 34.60
C ILE A 310 -7.46 -1.15 34.07
N TRP A 311 -7.57 -1.39 32.76
CA TRP A 311 -8.83 -1.69 32.08
C TRP A 311 -9.06 -3.18 31.85
N ASP A 312 -8.11 -4.08 32.14
CA ASP A 312 -8.18 -5.48 31.71
C ASP A 312 -9.50 -6.14 32.16
N ARG A 313 -9.89 -5.98 33.44
CA ARG A 313 -11.16 -6.52 33.96
C ARG A 313 -12.40 -5.92 33.30
N PHE A 314 -12.36 -4.64 33.00
CA PHE A 314 -13.46 -3.97 32.30
C PHE A 314 -13.57 -4.53 30.88
N VAL A 315 -12.47 -4.62 30.15
CA VAL A 315 -12.46 -5.07 28.76
C VAL A 315 -12.86 -6.54 28.64
N GLU A 316 -12.35 -7.40 29.51
CA GLU A 316 -12.78 -8.80 29.59
C GLU A 316 -14.30 -8.89 29.80
N SER A 317 -14.84 -8.18 30.80
CA SER A 317 -16.27 -8.18 31.10
C SER A 317 -17.12 -7.57 29.99
N PHE A 318 -16.60 -6.53 29.33
CA PHE A 318 -17.29 -5.79 28.29
C PHE A 318 -17.35 -6.59 26.98
N LEU A 319 -16.21 -7.13 26.53
CA LEU A 319 -16.14 -7.92 25.29
C LEU A 319 -16.86 -9.26 25.41
N ALA A 320 -16.94 -9.85 26.62
CA ALA A 320 -17.78 -11.03 26.86
C ALA A 320 -19.26 -10.80 26.50
N LYS A 321 -19.73 -9.55 26.51
CA LYS A 321 -21.11 -9.17 26.12
C LYS A 321 -21.17 -8.46 24.77
N ASN A 322 -20.04 -8.00 24.25
CA ASN A 322 -19.94 -7.12 23.08
C ASN A 322 -18.75 -7.52 22.18
N SER A 323 -18.71 -8.79 21.75
CA SER A 323 -17.59 -9.35 20.98
C SER A 323 -17.38 -8.71 19.59
N SER A 324 -18.34 -7.93 19.12
CA SER A 324 -18.27 -7.19 17.86
C SER A 324 -17.58 -5.82 17.96
N ILE A 325 -17.09 -5.42 19.14
CA ILE A 325 -16.49 -4.10 19.38
C ILE A 325 -14.95 -4.19 19.43
N GLN A 326 -14.28 -3.18 18.88
CA GLN A 326 -12.84 -2.94 19.08
C GLN A 326 -12.59 -1.99 20.25
N VAL A 327 -11.50 -2.21 20.97
CA VAL A 327 -11.06 -1.38 22.09
C VAL A 327 -9.71 -0.77 21.77
N TYR A 328 -9.65 0.56 21.81
CA TYR A 328 -8.43 1.33 21.60
C TYR A 328 -8.05 2.03 22.89
N PHE A 329 -6.88 1.70 23.42
CA PHE A 329 -6.29 2.36 24.57
C PHE A 329 -5.29 3.38 24.10
N ARG A 330 -5.33 4.57 24.67
CA ARG A 330 -4.31 5.60 24.42
C ARG A 330 -3.53 5.92 25.68
N THR A 331 -2.22 6.10 25.52
CA THR A 331 -1.36 6.64 26.57
C THR A 331 -1.69 8.13 26.76
N PRO A 332 -1.75 8.63 28.00
CA PRO A 332 -1.89 10.05 28.27
C PRO A 332 -0.73 10.84 27.67
N VAL A 333 -1.02 12.03 27.14
CA VAL A 333 -0.01 13.02 26.78
C VAL A 333 0.23 13.90 28.00
N VAL A 334 1.50 14.07 28.40
CA VAL A 334 1.86 15.18 29.28
C VAL A 334 1.95 16.41 28.39
N GLU A 335 0.92 17.26 28.41
CA GLU A 335 1.07 18.62 27.89
C GLU A 335 2.09 19.33 28.79
N VAL A 336 3.34 19.42 28.33
CA VAL A 336 4.28 20.37 28.90
C VAL A 336 3.97 21.70 28.22
N SER A 337 3.13 22.49 28.89
CA SER A 337 2.74 23.85 28.50
C SER A 337 3.92 24.80 28.32
#